data_AF-A0A8G0LE17-F1
#
_entry.id   AF-A0A8G0LE17-F1
#
_cell.length_a   1.000
_cell.length_b   1.000
_cell.length_c   1.000
_cell.angle_alpha   90.00
_cell.angle_beta   90.00
_cell.angle_gamma   90.00
#
_symmetry.space_group_name_H-M   'P 1'
#
loop_
_entity.id
_entity.type
_entity.pdbx_description
1 polymer ?
#
loop_
_entity_poly.entity_id
_entity_poly.type
_entity_poly.pdbx_seq_one_letter_code
_entity_poly.pdbx_strand_id
1 'polypeptide(L)'
;MRDFEPKVASKIYTVLDQWAKIASTSDSAVDIFRWTHMLGFDTVYHLMFDVDPGTVKTGVESEVMQYMRAWKLIYIYKEFVPLLENWGIYVPGYIGSYFRKVHAWKKAWNPNLRLLD
;
A
#
# COMPACT_ATOMS: atom_id res chain seq x y z
N MET A 1 29.71 0.08 -4.13
CA MET A 1 28.69 0.15 -3.06
C MET A 1 27.34 0.16 -3.74
N ARG A 2 26.32 -0.51 -3.20
CA ARG A 2 25.03 -0.58 -3.88
C ARG A 2 24.28 0.73 -3.59
N ASP A 3 23.96 1.51 -4.62
CA ASP A 3 23.39 2.87 -4.51
C ASP A 3 22.06 2.96 -3.72
N PHE A 4 21.46 1.82 -3.37
CA PHE A 4 20.24 1.75 -2.57
C PHE A 4 20.46 1.81 -1.06
N GLU A 5 21.63 1.43 -0.55
CA GLU A 5 21.87 1.31 0.90
C GLU A 5 21.59 2.63 1.65
N PRO A 6 22.02 3.81 1.14
CA PRO A 6 21.68 5.09 1.77
C PRO A 6 20.17 5.39 1.76
N LYS A 7 19.46 5.01 0.69
CA LYS A 7 18.01 5.22 0.55
C LYS A 7 17.24 4.36 1.56
N VAL A 8 17.67 3.12 1.78
CA VAL A 8 17.07 2.22 2.78
C VAL A 8 17.37 2.71 4.20
N ALA A 9 18.63 3.05 4.49
CA ALA A 9 19.03 3.55 5.81
C ALA A 9 18.23 4.80 6.19
N SER A 10 18.09 5.77 5.28
CA SER A 10 17.29 6.98 5.49
C SER A 10 15.83 6.67 5.89
N LYS A 11 15.20 5.67 5.25
CA LYS A 11 13.83 5.26 5.57
C LYS A 11 13.74 4.60 6.94
N ILE A 12 14.72 3.76 7.30
CA ILE A 12 14.80 3.15 8.64
C ILE A 12 14.92 4.23 9.71
N TYR A 13 15.83 5.19 9.55
CA TYR A 13 15.96 6.31 10.49
C TYR A 13 14.66 7.10 10.61
N THR A 14 13.98 7.35 9.48
CA THR A 14 12.69 8.04 9.49
C THR A 14 11.62 7.28 10.30
N VAL A 15 11.56 5.94 10.20
CA VAL A 15 10.63 5.14 11.04
C VAL A 15 10.97 5.30 12.52
N LEU A 16 12.25 5.19 12.87
CA LEU A 16 12.70 5.28 14.26
C LEU A 16 12.41 6.66 14.85
N ASP A 17 12.61 7.74 14.08
CA ASP A 17 12.28 9.11 14.48
C ASP A 17 10.77 9.27 14.73
N GLN A 18 9.92 8.69 13.88
CA GLN A 18 8.48 8.70 14.08
C GLN A 18 8.07 7.92 15.32
N TRP A 19 8.68 6.76 15.58
CA TRP A 19 8.41 5.99 16.79
C TRP A 19 8.84 6.74 18.05
N ALA A 20 10.02 7.37 18.04
CA ALA A 20 10.48 8.21 19.13
C ALA A 20 9.51 9.38 19.37
N LYS A 21 9.03 10.02 18.29
CA LYS A 21 8.04 11.08 18.38
C LYS A 21 6.72 10.59 18.98
N ILE A 22 6.18 9.46 18.52
CA ILE A 22 4.94 8.88 19.06
C ILE A 22 5.10 8.56 20.54
N ALA A 23 6.19 7.88 20.92
CA ALA A 23 6.48 7.54 22.30
C ALA A 23 6.60 8.77 23.22
N SER A 24 7.06 9.91 22.67
CA SER A 24 7.20 11.16 23.44
C SER A 24 5.92 11.99 23.53
N THR A 25 4.95 11.77 22.63
CA THR A 25 3.77 12.65 22.47
C THR A 25 2.45 11.95 22.76
N SER A 26 2.45 10.63 22.86
CA SER A 26 1.26 9.80 23.02
C SER A 26 1.56 8.64 23.96
N ASP A 27 0.58 8.31 24.81
CA ASP A 27 0.60 7.10 25.64
C ASP A 27 0.12 5.87 24.87
N SER A 28 -0.04 5.99 23.54
CA SER A 28 -0.52 4.92 22.67
C SER A 28 0.62 3.99 22.26
N ALA A 29 0.33 2.69 22.25
CA ALA A 29 1.24 1.70 21.68
C ALA A 29 1.49 1.96 20.18
N VAL A 30 2.73 1.74 19.74
CA VAL A 30 3.11 1.85 18.33
C VAL A 30 2.66 0.59 17.58
N ASP A 31 1.87 0.76 16.51
CA ASP A 31 1.50 -0.33 15.59
C ASP A 31 2.69 -0.70 14.69
N ILE A 32 3.57 -1.56 15.21
CA ILE A 32 4.79 -2.02 14.52
C ILE A 32 4.44 -2.64 13.15
N PHE A 33 3.32 -3.34 13.05
CA PHE A 33 2.93 -4.04 11.81
C PHE A 33 2.67 -3.04 10.69
N ARG A 34 1.86 -2.01 10.95
CA ARG A 34 1.59 -0.94 9.99
C ARG A 34 2.86 -0.20 9.59
N TRP A 35 3.70 0.17 10.55
CA TRP A 35 4.97 0.88 10.28
C TRP A 35 5.94 0.05 9.43
N THR A 36 6.04 -1.26 9.70
CA THR A 36 6.87 -2.16 8.91
C THR A 36 6.35 -2.32 7.49
N HIS A 37 5.03 -2.37 7.30
CA HIS A 37 4.42 -2.39 5.96
C HIS A 37 4.67 -1.09 5.19
N MET A 38 4.56 0.08 5.84
CA MET A 38 4.89 1.36 5.22
C MET A 38 6.38 1.44 4.84
N LEU A 39 7.28 0.97 5.71
CA LEU A 39 8.72 0.90 5.41
C LEU A 39 9.01 0.00 4.19
N GLY A 40 8.41 -1.18 4.15
CA GLY A 40 8.56 -2.11 3.03
C GLY A 40 8.05 -1.52 1.73
N PHE A 41 6.86 -0.91 1.76
CA PHE A 41 6.28 -0.25 0.59
C PHE A 41 7.13 0.92 0.12
N ASP A 42 7.48 1.86 0.99
CA ASP A 42 8.31 3.02 0.66
C ASP A 42 9.67 2.59 0.09
N THR A 43 10.24 1.50 0.58
CA THR A 43 11.51 0.96 0.08
C THR A 43 11.34 0.35 -1.30
N VAL A 44 10.44 -0.62 -1.47
CA VAL A 44 10.26 -1.33 -2.75
C VAL A 44 9.77 -0.37 -3.83
N TYR A 45 8.82 0.51 -3.51
CA TYR A 45 8.28 1.47 -4.48
C TYR A 45 9.35 2.48 -4.93
N HIS A 46 10.17 2.98 -4.01
CA HIS A 46 11.28 3.87 -4.35
C HIS A 46 12.35 3.13 -5.18
N LEU A 47 12.61 1.84 -4.94
CA LEU A 47 13.53 1.07 -5.77
C LEU A 47 13.00 0.79 -7.17
N MET A 48 11.70 0.53 -7.31
CA MET A 48 11.08 0.17 -8.58
C MET A 48 10.84 1.38 -9.48
N PHE A 49 10.44 2.51 -8.90
CA PHE A 49 9.94 3.67 -9.64
C PHE A 49 10.78 4.94 -9.45
N ASP A 50 11.82 4.89 -8.62
CA ASP A 50 12.62 6.06 -8.20
C ASP A 50 11.80 7.22 -7.63
N VAL A 51 10.60 6.91 -7.12
CA VAL A 51 9.67 7.86 -6.48
C VAL A 51 9.51 7.49 -5.01
N ASP A 52 9.76 8.46 -4.12
CA ASP A 52 9.52 8.29 -2.68
C ASP A 52 8.05 8.57 -2.33
N PRO A 53 7.26 7.57 -1.89
CA PRO A 53 5.85 7.79 -1.54
C PRO A 53 5.68 8.57 -0.22
N GLY A 54 6.71 8.60 0.63
CA GLY A 54 6.70 9.33 1.89
C GLY A 54 5.69 8.81 2.93
N THR A 55 5.24 7.55 2.83
CA THR A 55 4.28 6.99 3.80
C THR A 55 4.87 6.90 5.20
N VAL A 56 6.18 6.61 5.29
CA VAL A 56 6.90 6.59 6.56
C VAL A 56 7.01 8.00 7.17
N LYS A 57 7.20 9.05 6.35
CA LYS A 57 7.34 10.43 6.86
C LYS A 57 6.03 10.97 7.44
N THR A 58 4.91 10.61 6.82
CA THR A 58 3.59 11.12 7.20
C THR A 58 2.88 10.21 8.21
N GLY A 59 3.30 8.94 8.31
CA GLY A 59 2.57 7.92 9.06
C GLY A 59 1.24 7.53 8.41
N VAL A 60 0.94 8.04 7.21
CA VAL A 60 -0.30 7.80 6.47
C VAL A 60 -0.01 6.84 5.31
N GLU A 61 -0.82 5.79 5.21
CA GLU A 61 -0.67 4.82 4.12
C GLU A 61 -1.03 5.45 2.77
N SER A 62 -0.22 5.18 1.75
CA SER A 62 -0.51 5.60 0.37
C SER A 62 -1.73 4.86 -0.17
N GLU A 63 -2.53 5.51 -1.01
CA GLU A 63 -3.65 4.89 -1.73
C GLU A 63 -3.20 3.64 -2.52
N VAL A 64 -1.97 3.66 -3.04
CA VAL A 64 -1.39 2.52 -3.77
C VAL A 64 -1.25 1.29 -2.87
N MET A 65 -0.91 1.45 -1.59
CA MET A 65 -0.86 0.33 -0.64
C MET A 65 -2.24 -0.31 -0.44
N GLN A 66 -3.31 0.49 -0.49
CA GLN A 66 -4.68 -0.01 -0.39
C GLN A 66 -5.05 -0.83 -1.64
N TYR A 67 -4.66 -0.37 -2.83
CA TYR A 67 -4.82 -1.15 -4.05
C TYR A 67 -3.99 -2.43 -4.00
N MET A 68 -2.72 -2.37 -3.60
CA MET A 68 -1.89 -3.57 -3.49
C MET A 68 -2.50 -4.62 -2.54
N ARG A 69 -3.13 -4.21 -1.44
CA ARG A 69 -3.86 -5.15 -0.56
C ARG A 69 -5.08 -5.76 -1.24
N ALA A 70 -5.84 -4.97 -1.99
CA ALA A 70 -6.97 -5.48 -2.78
C ALA A 70 -6.51 -6.46 -3.86
N TRP A 71 -5.41 -6.13 -4.55
CA TRP A 71 -4.79 -6.95 -5.58
C TRP A 71 -4.13 -8.21 -5.03
N LYS A 72 -3.61 -8.19 -3.79
CA LYS A 72 -2.98 -9.36 -3.14
C LYS A 72 -3.93 -10.55 -3.08
N LEU A 73 -5.19 -10.33 -2.73
CA LEU A 73 -6.21 -11.38 -2.75
C LEU A 73 -6.40 -11.91 -4.18
N ILE A 74 -6.59 -11.03 -5.16
CA ILE A 74 -6.79 -11.39 -6.57
C ILE A 74 -5.60 -12.20 -7.10
N TYR A 75 -4.37 -11.76 -6.79
CA TYR A 75 -3.14 -12.40 -7.24
C TYR A 75 -2.93 -13.77 -6.60
N ILE A 76 -3.09 -13.89 -5.27
CA ILE A 76 -2.99 -15.19 -4.56
C ILE A 76 -4.01 -16.18 -5.13
N TYR A 77 -5.25 -15.74 -5.37
CA TYR A 77 -6.27 -16.63 -5.94
C TYR A 77 -5.95 -17.08 -7.37
N LYS A 78 -5.35 -16.22 -8.19
CA LYS A 78 -4.98 -16.55 -9.58
C LYS A 78 -3.73 -17.44 -9.67
N GLU A 79 -2.72 -17.19 -8.85
CA GLU A 79 -1.47 -17.94 -8.87
C GLU A 79 -1.62 -19.35 -8.28
N PHE A 80 -2.38 -19.49 -7.19
CA PHE A 80 -2.55 -20.79 -6.54
C PHE A 80 -3.63 -21.66 -7.19
N VAL A 81 -4.57 -21.06 -7.94
CA VAL A 81 -5.64 -21.79 -8.63
C VAL A 81 -5.84 -21.18 -10.03
N PRO A 82 -4.96 -21.51 -11.01
CA PRO A 82 -5.02 -20.97 -12.37
C PRO A 82 -6.37 -21.19 -13.08
N LEU A 83 -7.08 -22.26 -12.70
CA LEU A 83 -8.42 -22.61 -13.21
C LEU A 83 -9.50 -21.54 -12.91
N LEU A 84 -9.30 -20.67 -11.92
CA LEU A 84 -10.23 -19.59 -11.59
C LEU A 84 -10.22 -18.43 -12.60
N GLU A 85 -9.23 -18.33 -13.48
CA GLU A 85 -9.26 -17.35 -14.58
C GLU A 85 -10.42 -17.59 -15.55
N ASN A 86 -10.83 -18.85 -15.74
CA ASN A 86 -12.00 -19.21 -16.55
C ASN A 86 -13.33 -19.04 -15.80
N TRP A 87 -13.30 -18.87 -14.47
CA TRP A 87 -14.46 -18.86 -13.58
C TRP A 87 -14.57 -17.54 -12.79
N GLY A 88 -14.23 -16.41 -13.45
CA GLY A 88 -14.03 -15.06 -12.87
C GLY A 88 -15.15 -14.44 -12.02
N ILE A 89 -16.14 -15.22 -11.59
CA ILE A 89 -17.29 -14.85 -10.75
C ILE A 89 -17.28 -15.58 -9.38
N TYR A 90 -16.57 -16.70 -9.20
CA TYR A 90 -16.74 -17.59 -8.02
C TYR A 90 -15.60 -17.61 -6.98
N VAL A 91 -14.77 -16.58 -6.90
CA VAL A 91 -13.69 -16.52 -5.89
C VAL A 91 -14.28 -16.23 -4.49
N PRO A 92 -14.11 -17.11 -3.48
CA PRO A 92 -14.68 -16.92 -2.16
C PRO A 92 -13.85 -15.94 -1.34
N GLY A 93 -14.35 -14.73 -1.25
CA GLY A 93 -14.03 -13.68 -0.30
C GLY A 93 -15.23 -12.75 -0.24
N TYR A 94 -15.33 -11.82 0.70
CA TYR A 94 -16.39 -10.80 0.66
C TYR A 94 -16.20 -9.91 -0.59
N ILE A 95 -16.72 -10.37 -1.74
CA ILE A 95 -16.84 -9.64 -2.99
C ILE A 95 -17.84 -8.52 -2.72
N GLY A 96 -17.37 -7.27 -2.75
CA GLY A 96 -18.31 -6.15 -2.67
C GLY A 96 -17.72 -4.77 -2.43
N SER A 97 -16.52 -4.63 -1.85
CA SER A 97 -15.97 -3.29 -1.55
C SER A 97 -14.65 -2.96 -2.22
N TYR A 98 -13.80 -3.93 -2.56
CA TYR A 98 -12.49 -3.63 -3.15
C TYR A 98 -12.60 -3.03 -4.55
N PHE A 99 -13.42 -3.59 -5.43
CA PHE A 99 -13.70 -3.00 -6.74
C PHE A 99 -14.42 -1.64 -6.63
N ARG A 100 -15.30 -1.46 -5.63
CA ARG A 100 -15.92 -0.15 -5.36
C ARG A 100 -14.89 0.88 -4.90
N LYS A 101 -13.88 0.49 -4.10
CA LYS A 101 -12.78 1.35 -3.67
C LYS A 101 -11.86 1.73 -4.83
N VAL A 102 -11.54 0.79 -5.72
CA VAL A 102 -10.78 1.06 -6.95
C VAL A 102 -11.56 1.95 -7.92
N HIS A 103 -12.88 1.73 -8.07
CA HIS A 103 -13.73 2.57 -8.89
C HIS A 103 -13.92 3.98 -8.31
N ALA A 104 -14.13 4.11 -7.00
CA ALA A 104 -14.22 5.38 -6.30
C ALA A 104 -12.92 6.19 -6.45
N TRP A 105 -11.77 5.52 -6.34
CA TRP A 105 -10.47 6.12 -6.63
C TRP A 105 -10.34 6.59 -8.07
N LYS A 106 -10.70 5.75 -9.05
CA LYS A 106 -10.68 6.14 -10.47
C LYS A 106 -11.57 7.35 -10.76
N LYS A 107 -12.70 7.48 -10.06
CA LYS A 107 -13.63 8.62 -10.15
C LYS A 107 -13.11 9.87 -9.42
N ALA A 108 -12.31 9.70 -8.37
CA ALA A 108 -11.65 10.80 -7.65
C ALA A 108 -10.42 11.35 -8.41
N TRP A 109 -9.70 10.47 -9.11
CA TRP A 109 -8.45 10.81 -9.80
C TRP A 109 -8.66 11.42 -11.20
N ASN A 110 -9.83 11.21 -11.83
CA ASN A 110 -10.12 11.74 -13.17
C ASN A 110 -11.52 12.41 -13.22
N PRO A 111 -11.60 13.75 -13.13
CA PRO A 111 -12.87 14.49 -13.12
C PRO A 111 -13.72 14.29 -14.39
N ASN A 112 -13.11 13.91 -15.51
CA ASN A 112 -13.77 13.81 -16.81
C ASN A 112 -14.58 12.52 -17.01
N LEU A 113 -14.48 11.55 -16.09
CA LEU A 113 -15.29 10.31 -16.12
C LEU A 113 -16.69 10.48 -15.52
N ARG A 114 -17.05 11.68 -15.02
CA ARG A 114 -18.41 11.96 -14.49
C ARG A 114 -19.45 12.22 -15.57
N LEU A 115 -19.06 12.35 -16.84
CA LEU A 115 -19.95 12.74 -17.95
C LEU A 115 -20.46 11.56 -18.78
N LEU A 116 -20.21 10.32 -18.34
CA LEU A 116 -20.59 9.10 -19.06
C LEU A 116 -21.50 8.17 -18.24
N ASP A 117 -22.08 8.68 -17.15
CA ASP A 117 -23.17 8.02 -16.40
C ASP A 117 -24.52 8.68 -16.78
#